data_AF-A0A9D1CRQ5-F1
#
_entry.id   AF-A0A9D1CRQ5-F1
#
_cell.length_a   1.000
_cell.length_b   1.000
_cell.length_c   1.000
_cell.angle_alpha   90.00
_cell.angle_beta   90.00
_cell.angle_gamma   90.00
#
_symmetry.space_group_name_H-M   'P 1'
#
loop_
_entity.id
_entity.type
_entity.pdbx_description
1 polymer ?
#
loop_
_entity_poly.entity_id
_entity_poly.type
_entity_poly.pdbx_seq_one_letter_code
_entity_poly.pdbx_strand_id
1 'polypeptide(L)' 'MAAKKEKRFIIKEQQDLGFGAMYVLTDTKTGVNYLATVGVAVSGITPLLDSNGDVVIDSTTQYAAE' A
#
# COMPACT_ATOMS: atom_id res chain seq x y z
N MET A 1 -17.77 -6.93 -22.26
CA MET A 1 -17.66 -6.76 -20.79
C MET A 1 -16.18 -6.74 -20.44
N ALA A 2 -15.70 -5.70 -19.75
CA ALA A 2 -14.28 -5.60 -19.40
C ALA A 2 -13.93 -6.65 -18.32
N ALA A 3 -12.89 -7.45 -18.55
CA ALA A 3 -12.38 -8.38 -17.56
C ALA A 3 -12.00 -7.62 -16.27
N LYS A 4 -12.46 -8.11 -15.11
CA LYS A 4 -12.16 -7.52 -13.80
C LYS A 4 -10.67 -7.71 -13.53
N LYS A 5 -9.89 -6.65 -13.74
CA LYS A 5 -8.44 -6.66 -13.52
C LYS A 5 -8.17 -6.91 -12.02
N GLU A 6 -7.31 -7.87 -11.71
CA GLU A 6 -6.92 -8.15 -10.33
C GLU A 6 -6.29 -6.90 -9.69
N LYS A 7 -6.64 -6.64 -8.43
CA LYS A 7 -6.10 -5.51 -7.68
C LYS A 7 -4.67 -5.83 -7.25
N ARG A 8 -3.71 -5.07 -7.79
CA ARG A 8 -2.27 -5.18 -7.43
C ARG A 8 -1.95 -4.60 -6.06
N PHE A 9 -2.65 -3.56 -5.64
CA PHE A 9 -2.40 -2.91 -4.35
C PHE A 9 -3.53 -3.25 -3.38
N ILE A 10 -3.15 -3.66 -2.17
CA ILE A 10 -4.07 -3.93 -1.07
C ILE A 10 -3.87 -2.87 0.01
N ILE A 11 -4.96 -2.29 0.50
CA ILE A 11 -4.94 -1.40 1.67
C ILE A 11 -4.92 -2.29 2.91
N LYS A 12 -3.84 -2.20 3.69
CA LYS A 12 -3.74 -2.85 5.01
C LYS A 12 -4.35 -2.00 6.10
N GLU A 13 -4.03 -0.71 6.07
CA GLU A 13 -4.49 0.25 7.07
C GLU A 13 -4.88 1.56 6.38
N GLN A 14 -5.85 2.23 6.98
CA GLN A 14 -6.30 3.56 6.60
C GLN A 14 -6.52 4.37 7.87
N GLN A 15 -6.07 5.62 7.86
CA GLN A 15 -6.39 6.60 8.87
C GLN A 15 -6.83 7.91 8.22
N ASP A 16 -8.02 8.35 8.56
CA ASP A 16 -8.57 9.63 8.08
C ASP A 16 -8.03 10.79 8.93
N LEU A 17 -7.65 11.88 8.25
CA LEU A 17 -7.05 13.08 8.86
C LEU A 17 -7.86 14.35 8.47
N GLY A 18 -9.17 14.21 8.32
CA GLY A 18 -10.09 15.28 7.91
C GLY A 18 -10.02 15.55 6.40
N PHE A 19 -9.16 16.48 5.98
CA PHE A 19 -9.01 16.86 4.56
C PHE A 19 -8.06 15.95 3.76
N GLY A 20 -7.71 14.80 4.33
CA GLY A 20 -6.84 13.81 3.72
C GLY A 20 -6.88 12.50 4.49
N ALA A 21 -6.09 11.53 4.03
CA ALA A 21 -5.94 10.24 4.67
C ALA A 21 -4.53 9.68 4.47
N MET A 22 -4.13 8.80 5.38
CA MET A 22 -2.92 8.00 5.30
C MET A 22 -3.29 6.54 5.09
N TYR A 23 -2.55 5.86 4.22
CA TYR A 23 -2.74 4.44 3.91
C TYR A 23 -1.43 3.69 4.05
N VAL A 24 -1.52 2.47 4.58
CA VAL A 24 -0.50 1.45 4.37
C VAL A 24 -0.97 0.56 3.22
N LEU A 25 -0.23 0.56 2.12
CA LEU A 25 -0.53 -0.21 0.92
C LEU A 25 0.52 -1.31 0.75
N THR A 26 0.11 -2.50 0.29
CA THR A 26 1.07 -3.54 -0.14
C THR A 26 0.96 -3.77 -1.64
N ASP A 27 2.10 -3.72 -2.34
CA ASP A 27 2.19 -4.21 -3.73
C ASP A 27 2.31 -5.73 -3.73
N THR A 28 1.24 -6.43 -4.11
CA THR A 28 1.17 -7.89 -4.04
C THR A 28 2.16 -8.61 -4.95
N LYS A 29 2.72 -7.92 -5.95
CA LYS A 29 3.73 -8.50 -6.84
C LYS A 29 5.14 -8.51 -6.24
N THR A 30 5.45 -7.55 -5.39
CA THR A 30 6.80 -7.36 -4.83
C THR A 30 6.85 -7.59 -3.33
N GLY A 31 5.71 -7.56 -2.65
CA GLY A 31 5.61 -7.61 -1.20
C GLY A 31 5.88 -6.27 -0.52
N VAL A 32 6.33 -5.24 -1.26
CA VAL A 32 6.71 -3.96 -0.66
C VAL A 32 5.49 -3.25 -0.07
N ASN A 33 5.63 -2.82 1.18
CA ASN A 33 4.65 -1.98 1.86
C ASN A 33 5.02 -0.51 1.67
N TYR A 34 4.00 0.33 1.49
CA TYR A 34 4.14 1.76 1.25
C TYR A 34 3.30 2.55 2.23
N LEU A 35 3.83 3.68 2.68
CA LEU A 35 3.05 4.74 3.28
C LEU A 35 2.61 5.71 2.18
N ALA A 36 1.30 5.84 1.99
CA ALA A 36 0.73 6.77 1.04
C ALA A 36 -0.09 7.84 1.76
N THR A 37 0.12 9.10 1.38
CA THR A 37 -0.69 10.22 1.82
C THR A 37 -1.54 10.71 0.65
N VAL A 38 -2.81 10.98 0.93
CA VAL A 38 -3.68 11.72 0.01
C VAL A 38 -4.30 12.88 0.74
N GLY A 39 -4.36 14.02 0.07
CA GLY A 39 -4.91 15.25 0.59
C GLY A 39 -5.21 16.23 -0.54
N VAL A 40 -5.89 17.31 -0.21
CA VAL A 40 -6.39 18.28 -1.22
C VAL A 40 -5.27 18.94 -2.02
N ALA A 41 -4.12 19.23 -1.38
CA ALA A 41 -3.03 19.98 -2.01
C ALA A 41 -1.85 19.11 -2.46
N VAL A 42 -1.48 18.11 -1.65
CA VAL A 42 -0.31 17.26 -1.90
C VAL A 42 -0.66 15.82 -1.55
N SER A 43 -0.19 14.90 -2.39
CA SER A 43 -0.25 13.46 -2.17
C SER A 43 1.13 12.88 -2.45
N GLY A 44 1.48 11.79 -1.77
CA GLY A 44 2.81 11.19 -1.88
C GLY A 44 2.81 9.71 -1.52
N ILE A 45 3.86 9.02 -1.92
CA ILE A 45 4.08 7.61 -1.60
C ILE A 45 5.55 7.34 -1.37
N THR A 46 5.87 6.57 -0.34
CA THR A 46 7.23 6.12 -0.01
C THR A 46 7.18 4.68 0.49
N PRO A 47 8.23 3.86 0.31
CA PRO A 47 8.35 2.60 1.02
C PRO A 47 8.22 2.82 2.53
N LEU A 48 7.50 1.92 3.20
CA LEU A 48 7.43 1.89 4.65
C LEU A 48 8.72 1.28 5.19
N LEU A 49 9.33 1.93 6.17
CA LEU A 49 10.55 1.49 6.80
C LEU A 49 10.26 0.94 8.20
N ASP A 50 11.02 -0.05 8.62
CA ASP A 50 11.02 -0.54 9.99
C ASP A 50 11.93 0.30 10.90
N SER A 51 12.09 -0.11 12.16
CA SER A 51 12.94 0.58 13.13
C SER A 51 14.43 0.56 12.80
N ASN A 52 14.87 -0.34 11.92
CA ASN A 52 16.26 -0.43 11.46
C ASN A 52 16.51 0.39 10.19
N GLY A 53 15.44 0.95 9.58
CA GLY A 53 15.50 1.65 8.31
C GLY A 53 15.39 0.71 7.10
N ASP A 54 15.10 -0.57 7.32
CA ASP A 54 14.89 -1.54 6.25
C ASP A 54 13.46 -1.44 5.71
N VAL A 55 13.29 -1.75 4.43
CA VAL A 55 11.96 -1.74 3.79
C VAL A 55 11.11 -2.87 4.36
N VAL A 56 9.86 -2.57 4.73
CA VAL A 56 8.90 -3.57 5.19
C VAL A 56 8.35 -4.37 4.00
N ILE A 57 8.65 -5.66 3.97
CA ILE A 57 8.25 -6.59 2.90
C ILE A 57 7.35 -7.69 3.45
N ASP A 58 6.24 -7.93 2.78
CA ASP A 58 5.34 -9.07 2.97
C ASP A 58 5.72 -10.23 2.04
N SER A 59 5.48 -11.48 2.46
CA SER A 59 5.64 -12.61 1.55
C SER A 59 4.61 -12.54 0.43
N THR A 60 5.05 -12.56 -0.83
CA THR A 60 4.12 -12.52 -1.98
C THR A 60 3.25 -13.77 -2.10
N THR A 61 3.64 -14.87 -1.46
CA THR A 61 2.87 -16.12 -1.45
C THR A 61 1.49 -15.97 -0.85
N GLN A 62 1.31 -15.05 0.10
CA GLN A 62 0.02 -14.80 0.73
C GLN A 62 -0.98 -14.05 -0.17
N TYR A 63 -0.53 -13.60 -1.34
CA TYR A 63 -1.33 -12.91 -2.33
C TYR A 63 -1.44 -13.66 -3.66
N ALA A 64 -0.78 -14.80 -3.80
CA ALA A 64 -1.02 -15.69 -4.92
C ALA A 64 -2.39 -16.34 -4.70
N ALA A 65 -3.35 -16.08 -5.59
CA ALA A 65 -4.59 -16.85 -5.63
C ALA A 65 -4.25 -18.32 -5.88
N GLU A 66 -4.93 -19.24 -5.19
CA GLU A 66 -5.06 -20.64 -5.65
C GLU A 66 -5.76 -20.70 -7.02
#